data_AF-E0S5A7-F1
#
_entry.id   AF-E0S5A7-F1
#
_cell.length_a   1.000
_cell.length_b   1.000
_cell.length_c   1.000
_cell.angle_alpha   90.00
_cell.angle_beta   90.00
_cell.angle_gamma   90.00
#
_symmetry.space_group_name_H-M   'P 1'
#
loop_
_entity.id
_entity.type
_entity.pdbx_description
1 polymer ?
#
loop_
_entity_poly.entity_id
_entity_poly.type
_entity_poly.pdbx_seq_one_letter_code
_entity_poly.pdbx_strand_id
1 'polypeptide(L)'
;MDKETVKDIQRSIAMKLNRVEYTEVSLVDGYEETEDCYKRFRDGLKKVSDSITWLMTYEHGGSKMKSFYSKMNMITSTSRIGQFKNYDIYEANGIVGLELSRIGLASNVSDAAKKYSKAYMNVSRYKLEMNKKLEQQIKKISNLRDHSNAIDKKRKKVSNMRYDLEIEKKSKEQKTPNSVSKENEMEKTFKEMSKETLKEMEQFIGNDGVCGVLQNVAEAHQEFLEKSSKALGEVK
;
A
#
# COMPACT_ATOMS: atom_id res chain seq x y z
N MET A 1 -24.23 -9.33 -22.07
CA MET A 1 -23.02 -10.12 -21.76
C MET A 1 -22.32 -10.36 -23.09
N ASP A 2 -21.08 -9.92 -23.27
CA ASP A 2 -20.42 -10.02 -24.57
C ASP A 2 -19.94 -11.47 -24.87
N LYS A 3 -19.68 -11.76 -26.15
CA LYS A 3 -19.26 -13.10 -26.62
C LYS A 3 -17.90 -13.56 -26.07
N GLU A 4 -17.00 -12.63 -25.77
CA GLU A 4 -15.66 -12.88 -25.22
C GLU A 4 -15.75 -13.27 -23.74
N THR A 5 -16.61 -12.60 -22.97
CA THR A 5 -16.93 -12.93 -21.58
C THR A 5 -17.52 -14.34 -21.44
N VAL A 6 -18.40 -14.76 -22.36
CA VAL A 6 -18.95 -16.13 -22.36
C VAL A 6 -17.86 -17.18 -22.64
N LYS A 7 -16.98 -16.92 -23.62
CA LYS A 7 -15.85 -17.81 -23.92
C LYS A 7 -14.88 -17.94 -22.75
N ASP A 8 -14.60 -16.85 -22.06
CA ASP A 8 -13.75 -16.85 -20.87
C ASP A 8 -14.33 -17.66 -19.70
N ILE A 9 -15.66 -17.60 -19.50
CA ILE A 9 -16.34 -18.41 -18.49
C ILE A 9 -16.26 -19.89 -18.87
N GLN A 10 -16.53 -20.23 -20.13
CA GLN A 10 -16.42 -21.60 -20.64
C GLN A 10 -15.00 -22.16 -20.46
N ARG A 11 -13.96 -21.38 -20.79
CA ARG A 11 -12.56 -21.76 -20.54
C ARG A 11 -12.28 -21.99 -19.07
N SER A 12 -12.72 -21.09 -18.20
CA SER A 12 -12.47 -21.24 -16.76
C SER A 12 -13.14 -22.50 -16.19
N ILE A 13 -14.29 -22.91 -16.72
CA ILE A 13 -14.95 -24.16 -16.35
C ILE A 13 -14.18 -25.35 -16.91
N ALA A 14 -13.77 -25.30 -18.18
CA ALA A 14 -12.99 -26.35 -18.82
C ALA A 14 -11.65 -26.61 -18.11
N MET A 15 -10.91 -25.56 -17.73
CA MET A 15 -9.66 -25.66 -16.97
C MET A 15 -9.83 -26.29 -15.59
N LYS A 16 -11.00 -26.14 -14.96
CA LYS A 16 -11.29 -26.74 -13.66
C LYS A 16 -11.70 -28.22 -13.77
N LEU A 17 -12.39 -28.58 -14.86
CA LEU A 17 -12.87 -29.94 -15.09
C LEU A 17 -11.81 -30.84 -15.72
N ASN A 18 -10.99 -30.30 -16.63
CA ASN A 18 -9.89 -30.99 -17.27
C ASN A 18 -8.59 -30.49 -16.67
N ARG A 19 -7.95 -31.34 -15.86
CA ARG A 19 -6.61 -31.08 -15.34
C ARG A 19 -5.62 -31.21 -16.51
N VAL A 20 -5.43 -30.13 -17.26
CA VAL A 20 -4.47 -30.09 -18.36
C VAL A 20 -3.07 -30.07 -17.76
N GLU A 21 -2.29 -31.11 -18.03
CA GLU A 21 -0.86 -31.09 -17.79
C GLU A 21 -0.21 -30.17 -18.82
N TYR A 22 0.61 -29.22 -18.39
CA TYR A 22 1.30 -28.29 -19.28
C TYR A 22 2.68 -28.83 -19.63
N THR A 23 2.77 -29.63 -20.70
CA THR A 23 4.02 -30.30 -21.12
C THR A 23 4.65 -29.62 -22.33
N GLU A 24 3.85 -28.96 -23.18
CA GLU A 24 4.32 -28.37 -24.44
C GLU A 24 4.53 -26.85 -24.36
N VAL A 25 3.89 -26.19 -23.39
CA VAL A 25 3.92 -24.73 -23.23
C VAL A 25 4.39 -24.35 -21.83
N SER A 26 5.69 -24.05 -21.73
CA SER A 26 6.30 -23.48 -20.53
C SER A 26 6.00 -21.99 -20.41
N LEU A 27 5.86 -21.50 -19.18
CA LEU A 27 5.92 -20.07 -18.91
C LEU A 27 7.35 -19.57 -19.13
N VAL A 28 7.49 -18.25 -19.26
CA VAL A 28 8.81 -17.61 -19.27
C VAL A 28 9.47 -17.76 -17.90
N ASP A 29 10.80 -17.87 -17.88
CA ASP A 29 11.56 -18.08 -16.65
C ASP A 29 11.24 -17.00 -15.60
N GLY A 30 11.10 -17.42 -14.34
CA GLY A 30 10.76 -16.55 -13.21
C GLY A 30 9.29 -16.11 -13.12
N TYR A 31 8.43 -16.46 -14.09
CA TYR A 31 7.03 -16.04 -14.08
C TYR A 31 6.26 -16.58 -12.87
N GLU A 32 6.34 -17.89 -12.61
CA GLU A 32 5.56 -18.52 -11.52
C GLU A 32 5.99 -17.98 -10.15
N GLU A 33 7.30 -17.87 -9.91
CA GLU A 33 7.87 -17.34 -8.68
C GLU A 33 7.45 -15.87 -8.46
N THR A 34 7.57 -15.04 -9.50
CA THR A 34 7.19 -13.63 -9.44
C THR A 34 5.68 -13.47 -9.26
N GLU A 35 4.89 -14.30 -9.94
CA GLU A 35 3.43 -14.29 -9.81
C GLU A 35 2.99 -14.57 -8.37
N ASP A 36 3.58 -15.57 -7.73
CA ASP A 36 3.26 -15.92 -6.35
C ASP A 36 3.69 -14.83 -5.37
N CYS A 37 4.86 -14.23 -5.59
CA CYS A 37 5.31 -13.07 -4.83
C CYS A 37 4.35 -11.88 -4.99
N TYR A 38 3.97 -11.58 -6.23
CA TYR A 38 3.03 -10.51 -6.58
C TYR A 38 1.67 -10.68 -5.89
N LYS A 39 1.07 -11.88 -5.95
CA LYS A 39 -0.21 -12.18 -5.29
C LYS A 39 -0.14 -11.89 -3.78
N ARG A 40 0.92 -12.33 -3.12
CA ARG A 40 1.12 -12.12 -1.68
C ARG A 40 1.22 -10.63 -1.34
N PHE A 41 1.95 -9.85 -2.14
CA PHE A 41 2.06 -8.41 -1.92
C PHE A 41 0.74 -7.68 -2.21
N ARG A 42 0.05 -8.03 -3.29
CA ARG A 42 -1.28 -7.50 -3.63
C ARG A 42 -2.27 -7.71 -2.49
N ASP A 43 -2.35 -8.95 -1.99
CA ASP A 43 -3.27 -9.31 -0.91
C ASP A 43 -2.83 -8.68 0.43
N GLY A 44 -1.54 -8.39 0.58
CA GLY A 44 -0.95 -7.69 1.71
C GLY A 44 -1.16 -6.17 1.73
N LEU A 45 -1.52 -5.53 0.61
CA LEU A 45 -1.65 -4.07 0.52
C LEU A 45 -2.57 -3.47 1.59
N LYS A 46 -3.67 -4.16 1.92
CA LYS A 46 -4.58 -3.70 2.98
C LYS A 46 -3.90 -3.64 4.34
N LYS A 47 -3.11 -4.66 4.69
CA LYS A 47 -2.37 -4.71 5.96
C LYS A 47 -1.36 -3.57 6.04
N VAL A 48 -0.67 -3.28 4.93
CA VAL A 48 0.26 -2.15 4.84
C VAL A 48 -0.48 -0.82 5.05
N SER A 49 -1.60 -0.61 4.36
CA SER A 49 -2.44 0.58 4.52
C SER A 49 -2.94 0.77 5.96
N ASP A 50 -3.40 -0.31 6.58
CA ASP A 50 -3.91 -0.29 7.96
C ASP A 50 -2.78 0.04 8.95
N SER A 51 -1.58 -0.54 8.74
CA SER A 51 -0.38 -0.25 9.54
C SER A 51 0.03 1.22 9.44
N ILE A 52 0.10 1.79 8.23
CA ILE A 52 0.40 3.21 8.02
C ILE A 52 -0.64 4.10 8.71
N THR A 53 -1.92 3.75 8.59
CA THR A 53 -3.01 4.49 9.24
C THR A 53 -2.87 4.48 10.76
N TRP A 54 -2.43 3.35 11.34
CA TRP A 54 -2.15 3.26 12.76
C TRP A 54 -0.99 4.16 13.18
N LEU A 55 0.12 4.15 12.42
CA LEU A 55 1.25 5.07 12.63
C LEU A 55 0.82 6.55 12.55
N MET A 56 -0.17 6.87 11.72
CA MET A 56 -0.70 8.23 11.57
C MET A 56 -1.65 8.67 12.69
N THR A 57 -2.06 7.78 13.60
CA THR A 57 -3.16 8.07 14.54
C THR A 57 -2.93 7.61 15.97
N TYR A 58 -1.83 6.92 16.28
CA TYR A 58 -1.55 6.42 17.62
C TYR A 58 -1.52 7.55 18.67
N GLU A 59 -1.10 8.75 18.29
CA GLU A 59 -1.01 9.94 19.15
C GLU A 59 -2.37 10.43 19.66
N HIS A 60 -3.45 9.97 19.04
CA HIS A 60 -4.82 10.24 19.44
C HIS A 60 -5.52 9.04 20.07
N GLY A 61 -4.79 7.96 20.42
CA GLY A 61 -5.40 6.70 20.87
C GLY A 61 -5.91 5.81 19.73
N GLY A 62 -5.41 6.03 18.50
CA GLY A 62 -5.73 5.24 17.31
C GLY A 62 -6.87 5.82 16.46
N SER A 63 -7.16 5.15 15.34
CA SER A 63 -8.06 5.62 14.29
C SER A 63 -9.52 5.83 14.74
N LYS A 64 -10.03 4.96 15.64
CA LYS A 64 -11.38 5.10 16.22
C LYS A 64 -11.51 6.35 17.08
N MET A 65 -10.50 6.62 17.89
CA MET A 65 -10.50 7.75 18.81
C MET A 65 -10.31 9.07 18.04
N LYS A 66 -9.45 9.09 17.01
CA LYS A 66 -9.36 10.23 16.07
C LYS A 66 -10.70 10.51 15.37
N SER A 67 -11.40 9.49 14.90
CA SER A 67 -12.73 9.65 14.27
C SER A 67 -13.77 10.19 15.26
N PHE A 68 -13.79 9.67 16.49
CA PHE A 68 -14.66 10.15 17.56
C PHE A 68 -14.42 11.63 17.86
N TYR A 69 -13.15 12.03 18.02
CA TYR A 69 -12.81 13.44 18.26
C TYR A 69 -13.11 14.33 17.07
N SER A 70 -12.88 13.88 15.83
CA SER A 70 -13.26 14.64 14.63
C SER A 70 -14.77 14.89 14.58
N LYS A 71 -15.59 13.92 14.99
CA LYS A 71 -17.06 14.07 15.07
C LYS A 71 -17.48 14.98 16.23
N MET A 72 -16.83 14.86 17.39
CA MET A 72 -17.06 15.76 18.52
C MET A 72 -16.71 17.21 18.19
N ASN A 73 -15.61 17.45 17.47
CA ASN A 73 -15.21 18.80 17.03
C ASN A 73 -16.23 19.41 16.07
N MET A 74 -16.83 18.58 15.20
CA MET A 74 -17.88 19.01 14.27
C MET A 74 -19.16 19.42 15.04
N ILE A 75 -19.54 18.68 16.09
CA ILE A 75 -20.71 18.99 16.94
C ILE A 75 -20.48 20.22 17.84
N THR A 76 -19.26 20.35 18.39
CA THR A 76 -18.89 21.49 19.25
C THR A 76 -18.67 22.77 18.45
N SER A 77 -18.28 22.70 17.17
CA SER A 77 -18.18 23.89 16.31
C SER A 77 -19.52 24.63 16.09
N THR A 78 -20.64 23.93 16.32
CA THR A 78 -22.00 24.51 16.29
C THR A 78 -22.51 25.01 17.65
N SER A 79 -21.76 24.84 18.73
CA SER A 79 -22.16 25.23 20.10
C SER A 79 -21.10 26.11 20.76
N ARG A 80 -21.49 27.19 21.45
CA ARG A 80 -20.56 28.06 22.23
C ARG A 80 -19.95 27.38 23.48
N ILE A 81 -20.07 26.07 23.61
CA ILE A 81 -19.50 25.29 24.71
C ILE A 81 -18.04 25.00 24.34
N GLY A 82 -17.13 25.31 25.28
CA GLY A 82 -15.68 25.40 25.10
C GLY A 82 -15.08 24.44 24.07
N GLN A 83 -14.22 24.98 23.23
CA GLN A 83 -13.47 24.25 22.21
C GLN A 83 -12.77 23.04 22.84
N PHE A 84 -13.36 21.85 22.69
CA PHE A 84 -12.61 20.61 22.82
C PHE A 84 -11.61 20.59 21.68
N LYS A 85 -10.42 21.13 21.90
CA LYS A 85 -9.34 21.02 20.94
C LYS A 85 -8.80 19.60 21.03
N ASN A 86 -8.87 18.90 19.91
CA ASN A 86 -8.38 17.54 19.75
C ASN A 86 -6.86 17.56 19.63
N TYR A 87 -6.21 17.87 20.75
CA TYR A 87 -4.76 17.89 20.86
C TYR A 87 -4.22 16.47 20.73
N ASP A 88 -3.16 16.29 19.96
CA ASP A 88 -2.39 15.06 20.07
C ASP A 88 -1.70 14.98 21.44
N ILE A 89 -1.30 13.77 21.85
CA ILE A 89 -0.66 13.56 23.15
C ILE A 89 0.57 14.44 23.38
N TYR A 90 1.33 14.78 22.34
CA TYR A 90 2.51 15.62 22.47
C TYR A 90 2.10 17.08 22.67
N GLU A 91 1.13 17.58 21.91
CA GLU A 91 0.59 18.93 22.09
C GLU A 91 -0.03 19.11 23.49
N ALA A 92 -0.78 18.12 23.97
CA ALA A 92 -1.35 18.12 25.32
C ALA A 92 -0.25 18.22 26.40
N ASN A 93 0.84 17.46 26.27
CA ASN A 93 2.00 17.57 27.15
C ASN A 93 2.66 18.95 27.06
N GLY A 94 2.76 19.51 25.85
CA GLY A 94 3.29 20.85 25.63
C GLY A 94 2.50 21.92 26.40
N ILE A 95 1.17 21.81 26.42
CA ILE A 95 0.28 22.73 27.14
C ILE A 95 0.49 22.64 28.65
N VAL A 96 0.61 21.43 29.20
CA VAL A 96 0.88 21.23 30.63
C VAL A 96 2.18 21.94 31.04
N GLY A 97 3.26 21.79 30.26
CA GLY A 97 4.51 22.51 30.53
C GLY A 97 4.35 24.03 30.51
N LEU A 98 3.54 24.55 29.58
CA LEU A 98 3.27 25.99 29.48
C LEU A 98 2.49 26.50 30.69
N GLU A 99 1.49 25.74 31.15
CA GLU A 99 0.70 26.06 32.34
C GLU A 99 1.58 26.07 33.59
N LEU A 100 2.39 25.03 33.80
CA LEU A 100 3.33 24.95 34.93
C LEU A 100 4.33 26.11 34.96
N SER A 101 4.77 26.57 33.78
CA SER A 101 5.70 27.72 33.70
C SER A 101 5.12 29.03 34.24
N ARG A 102 3.78 29.14 34.32
CA ARG A 102 3.04 30.36 34.69
C ARG A 102 2.62 30.38 36.17
N ILE A 103 2.86 29.32 36.93
CA ILE A 103 2.41 29.18 38.34
C ILE A 103 3.18 30.11 39.31
N GLY A 104 4.20 30.85 38.83
CA GLY A 104 4.97 31.76 39.69
C GLY A 104 6.00 31.05 40.57
N LEU A 105 6.49 29.89 40.12
CA LEU A 105 7.57 29.14 40.75
C LEU A 105 8.94 29.81 40.56
N ALA A 106 9.96 29.31 41.26
CA ALA A 106 11.36 29.72 41.05
C ALA A 106 11.74 29.72 39.56
N SER A 107 12.58 30.69 39.15
CA SER A 107 12.90 30.96 37.75
C SER A 107 13.41 29.73 36.99
N ASN A 108 14.24 28.91 37.64
CA ASN A 108 14.76 27.65 37.09
C ASN A 108 13.65 26.63 36.76
N VAL A 109 12.61 26.54 37.60
CA VAL A 109 11.46 25.65 37.37
C VAL A 109 10.59 26.17 36.24
N SER A 110 10.33 27.49 36.20
CA SER A 110 9.60 28.12 35.10
C SER A 110 10.30 27.92 33.76
N ASP A 111 11.63 28.06 33.72
CA ASP A 111 12.41 27.89 32.50
C ASP A 111 12.49 26.42 32.05
N ALA A 112 12.63 25.47 32.97
CA ALA A 112 12.53 24.05 32.67
C ALA A 112 11.15 23.70 32.07
N ALA A 113 10.08 24.24 32.65
CA ALA A 113 8.71 24.03 32.16
C ALA A 113 8.48 24.64 30.77
N LYS A 114 9.04 25.82 30.47
CA LYS A 114 9.02 26.42 29.11
C LYS A 114 9.78 25.56 28.10
N LYS A 115 10.98 25.08 28.47
CA LYS A 115 11.77 24.18 27.60
C LYS A 115 11.01 22.89 27.32
N TYR A 116 10.42 22.26 28.35
CA TYR A 116 9.56 21.09 28.21
C TYR A 116 8.39 21.35 27.26
N SER A 117 7.67 22.47 27.46
CA SER A 117 6.55 22.87 26.60
C SER A 117 6.98 22.99 25.13
N LYS A 118 8.06 23.74 24.87
CA LYS A 118 8.61 23.95 23.53
C LYS A 118 9.02 22.63 22.86
N ALA A 119 9.68 21.74 23.61
CA ALA A 119 10.10 20.44 23.09
C ALA A 119 8.91 19.60 22.63
N TYR A 120 7.87 19.46 23.46
CA TYR A 120 6.69 18.66 23.13
C TYR A 120 5.83 19.28 22.02
N MET A 121 5.72 20.61 21.96
CA MET A 121 5.09 21.31 20.84
C MET A 121 5.84 21.06 19.51
N ASN A 122 7.18 21.02 19.56
CA ASN A 122 7.98 20.65 18.40
C ASN A 122 7.75 19.19 17.98
N VAL A 123 7.70 18.25 18.93
CA VAL A 123 7.40 16.84 18.64
C VAL A 123 6.04 16.68 17.96
N SER A 124 4.99 17.35 18.47
CA SER A 124 3.67 17.39 17.81
C SER A 124 3.77 17.89 16.35
N ARG A 125 4.48 18.99 16.12
CA ARG A 125 4.70 19.51 14.75
C ARG A 125 5.42 18.50 13.85
N TYR A 126 6.47 17.85 14.33
CA TYR A 126 7.18 16.83 13.55
C TYR A 126 6.30 15.61 13.28
N LYS A 127 5.41 15.25 14.21
CA LYS A 127 4.41 14.20 13.99
C LYS A 127 3.45 14.55 12.85
N LEU A 128 3.01 15.81 12.77
CA LEU A 128 2.19 16.29 11.65
C LEU A 128 2.94 16.24 10.32
N GLU A 129 4.24 16.58 10.31
CA GLU A 129 5.10 16.43 9.11
C GLU A 129 5.20 14.97 8.66
N MET A 130 5.44 14.03 9.59
CA MET A 130 5.44 12.59 9.31
C MET A 130 4.09 12.13 8.75
N ASN A 131 2.98 12.54 9.37
CA ASN A 131 1.63 12.17 8.94
C ASN A 131 1.35 12.59 7.48
N LYS A 132 1.83 13.77 7.06
CA LYS A 132 1.69 14.21 5.65
C LYS A 132 2.44 13.30 4.69
N LYS A 133 3.66 12.87 5.04
CA LYS A 133 4.43 11.91 4.23
C LYS A 133 3.75 10.55 4.15
N LEU A 134 3.23 10.07 5.27
CA LEU A 134 2.48 8.81 5.34
C LEU A 134 1.18 8.85 4.53
N GLU A 135 0.48 9.99 4.50
CA GLU A 135 -0.71 10.17 3.66
C GLU A 135 -0.40 10.03 2.16
N GLN A 136 0.76 10.51 1.71
CA GLN A 136 1.22 10.30 0.33
C GLN A 136 1.43 8.81 0.03
N GLN A 137 1.95 8.05 0.99
CA GLN A 137 2.12 6.60 0.83
C GLN A 137 0.78 5.85 0.79
N ILE A 138 -0.22 6.27 1.56
CA ILE A 138 -1.60 5.74 1.45
C ILE A 138 -2.16 5.96 0.03
N LYS A 139 -1.96 7.16 -0.53
CA LYS A 139 -2.38 7.45 -1.92
C LYS A 139 -1.67 6.54 -2.92
N LYS A 140 -0.36 6.32 -2.74
CA LYS A 140 0.42 5.38 -3.57
C LYS A 140 -0.10 3.95 -3.47
N ILE A 141 -0.48 3.47 -2.27
CA ILE A 141 -1.11 2.15 -2.08
C ILE A 141 -2.44 2.05 -2.81
N SER A 142 -3.27 3.10 -2.78
CA SER A 142 -4.52 3.13 -3.54
C SER A 142 -4.27 2.95 -5.04
N ASN A 143 -3.31 3.69 -5.59
CA ASN A 143 -2.94 3.57 -7.01
C ASN A 143 -2.40 2.16 -7.34
N LEU A 144 -1.59 1.57 -6.46
CA LEU A 144 -1.11 0.20 -6.63
C LEU A 144 -2.26 -0.82 -6.64
N ARG A 145 -3.24 -0.65 -5.75
CA ARG A 145 -4.44 -1.50 -5.74
C ARG A 145 -5.19 -1.40 -7.07
N ASP A 146 -5.38 -0.20 -7.60
CA ASP A 146 -6.05 -0.03 -8.90
C ASP A 146 -5.24 -0.66 -10.04
N HIS A 147 -3.93 -0.47 -10.04
CA HIS A 147 -3.02 -1.06 -11.02
C HIS A 147 -3.00 -2.59 -10.97
N SER A 148 -3.11 -3.18 -9.78
CA SER A 148 -3.16 -4.65 -9.62
C SER A 148 -4.33 -5.31 -10.37
N ASN A 149 -5.45 -4.61 -10.54
CA ASN A 149 -6.58 -5.10 -11.33
C ASN A 149 -6.22 -5.24 -12.82
N ALA A 150 -5.36 -4.36 -13.34
CA ALA A 150 -4.88 -4.43 -14.73
C ALA A 150 -3.91 -5.59 -14.91
N ILE A 151 -2.97 -5.76 -13.96
CA ILE A 151 -2.03 -6.90 -13.95
C ILE A 151 -2.81 -8.22 -13.87
N ASP A 152 -3.81 -8.33 -13.00
CA ASP A 152 -4.61 -9.55 -12.86
C ASP A 152 -5.38 -9.91 -14.14
N LYS A 153 -5.85 -8.92 -14.90
CA LYS A 153 -6.45 -9.16 -16.22
C LYS A 153 -5.42 -9.70 -17.21
N LYS A 154 -4.20 -9.16 -17.24
CA LYS A 154 -3.13 -9.66 -18.11
C LYS A 154 -2.69 -11.07 -17.73
N ARG A 155 -2.52 -11.36 -16.44
CA ARG A 155 -2.23 -12.70 -15.92
C ARG A 155 -3.29 -13.72 -16.34
N LYS A 156 -4.57 -13.37 -16.26
CA LYS A 156 -5.65 -14.23 -16.74
C LYS A 156 -5.54 -14.50 -18.25
N LYS A 157 -5.21 -13.48 -19.05
CA LYS A 157 -4.97 -13.64 -20.49
C LYS A 157 -3.79 -14.56 -20.78
N VAL A 158 -2.68 -14.42 -20.06
CA VAL A 158 -1.52 -15.32 -20.16
C VAL A 158 -1.93 -16.76 -19.86
N SER A 159 -2.68 -16.99 -18.77
CA SER A 159 -3.19 -18.32 -18.40
C SER A 159 -4.11 -18.91 -19.47
N ASN A 160 -5.02 -18.11 -20.04
CA ASN A 160 -5.92 -18.56 -21.11
C ASN A 160 -5.15 -18.90 -22.39
N MET A 161 -4.17 -18.08 -22.79
CA MET A 161 -3.33 -18.35 -23.96
C MET A 161 -2.45 -19.57 -23.77
N ARG A 162 -1.88 -19.77 -22.57
CA ARG A 162 -1.12 -20.98 -22.24
C ARG A 162 -1.98 -22.22 -22.44
N TYR A 163 -3.22 -22.18 -21.95
CA TYR A 163 -4.18 -23.27 -22.12
C TYR A 163 -4.51 -23.51 -23.60
N ASP A 164 -4.91 -22.47 -24.34
CA ASP A 164 -5.29 -22.60 -25.74
C ASP A 164 -4.11 -23.16 -26.60
N LEU A 165 -2.88 -22.68 -26.35
CA LEU A 165 -1.67 -23.19 -27.00
C LEU A 165 -1.38 -24.66 -26.64
N GLU A 166 -1.56 -25.04 -25.38
CA GLU A 166 -1.31 -26.41 -24.93
C GLU A 166 -2.26 -27.40 -25.62
N ILE A 167 -3.55 -27.04 -25.74
CA ILE A 167 -4.54 -27.84 -26.46
C ILE A 167 -4.20 -27.93 -27.95
N GLU A 168 -3.81 -26.82 -28.58
CA GLU A 168 -3.42 -26.79 -30.00
C GLU A 168 -2.16 -27.65 -30.26
N LYS A 169 -1.18 -27.61 -29.35
CA LYS A 169 0.04 -28.43 -29.47
C LYS A 169 -0.22 -29.91 -29.26
N LYS A 170 -1.14 -30.27 -28.36
CA LYS A 170 -1.55 -31.66 -28.10
C LYS A 170 -2.55 -32.22 -29.10
N SER A 171 -3.12 -31.38 -29.94
CA SER A 171 -3.99 -31.81 -31.04
C SER A 171 -3.28 -32.84 -31.92
N LYS A 172 -3.91 -34.01 -32.09
CA LYS A 172 -3.44 -35.05 -33.02
C LYS A 172 -3.87 -34.80 -34.48
N GLU A 173 -4.50 -33.65 -34.74
CA GLU A 173 -4.95 -33.30 -36.08
C GLU A 173 -3.77 -32.98 -37.00
N GLN A 174 -3.91 -33.33 -38.27
CA GLN A 174 -2.87 -33.11 -39.26
C GLN A 174 -2.76 -31.60 -39.54
N LYS A 175 -1.65 -30.98 -39.10
CA LYS A 175 -1.47 -29.53 -39.19
C LYS A 175 -1.29 -29.11 -40.65
N THR A 176 -2.20 -28.27 -41.14
CA THR A 176 -2.05 -27.52 -42.39
C THR A 176 -1.01 -26.40 -42.24
N PRO A 177 -0.41 -25.89 -43.34
CA PRO A 177 0.50 -24.74 -43.28
C PRO A 177 -0.11 -23.51 -42.57
N ASN A 178 -1.41 -23.26 -42.78
CA ASN A 178 -2.14 -22.18 -42.12
C ASN A 178 -2.28 -22.40 -40.60
N SER A 179 -2.54 -23.63 -40.14
CA SER A 179 -2.59 -23.92 -38.70
C SER A 179 -1.22 -23.78 -38.03
N VAL A 180 -0.14 -24.18 -38.70
CA VAL A 180 1.23 -23.99 -38.18
C VAL A 180 1.58 -22.50 -38.05
N SER A 181 1.22 -21.69 -39.05
CA SER A 181 1.43 -20.23 -38.98
C SER A 181 0.67 -19.60 -37.81
N LYS A 182 -0.59 -19.98 -37.62
CA LYS A 182 -1.44 -19.48 -36.52
C LYS A 182 -0.91 -19.90 -35.15
N GLU A 183 -0.44 -21.13 -35.00
CA GLU A 183 0.18 -21.63 -33.77
C GLU A 183 1.45 -20.83 -33.44
N ASN A 184 2.31 -20.58 -34.42
CA ASN A 184 3.52 -19.77 -34.25
C ASN A 184 3.19 -18.32 -33.83
N GLU A 185 2.17 -17.72 -34.41
CA GLU A 185 1.68 -16.39 -34.01
C GLU A 185 1.14 -16.38 -32.58
N MET A 186 0.37 -17.40 -32.19
CA MET A 186 -0.10 -17.55 -30.81
C MET A 186 1.07 -17.72 -29.84
N GLU A 187 2.07 -18.53 -30.18
CA GLU A 187 3.25 -18.74 -29.33
C GLU A 187 4.06 -17.46 -29.14
N LYS A 188 4.25 -16.70 -30.22
CA LYS A 188 4.91 -15.38 -30.16
C LYS A 188 4.13 -14.42 -29.26
N THR A 189 2.82 -14.31 -29.47
CA THR A 189 1.94 -13.44 -28.68
C THR A 189 1.94 -13.83 -27.21
N PHE A 190 1.89 -15.13 -26.90
CA PHE A 190 1.98 -15.66 -25.55
C PHE A 190 3.30 -15.30 -24.88
N LYS A 191 4.43 -15.48 -25.57
CA LYS A 191 5.77 -15.14 -25.05
C LYS A 191 5.91 -13.65 -24.76
N GLU A 192 5.47 -12.80 -25.69
CA GLU A 192 5.50 -11.34 -25.53
C GLU A 192 4.63 -10.88 -24.35
N MET A 193 3.38 -11.35 -24.29
CA MET A 193 2.47 -10.98 -23.19
C MET A 193 2.93 -11.52 -21.84
N SER A 194 3.53 -12.71 -21.81
CA SER A 194 4.10 -13.29 -20.58
C SER A 194 5.26 -12.44 -20.06
N LYS A 195 6.17 -11.99 -20.93
CA LYS A 195 7.28 -11.10 -20.58
C LYS A 195 6.80 -9.73 -20.10
N GLU A 196 5.82 -9.14 -20.79
CA GLU A 196 5.24 -7.86 -20.39
C GLU A 196 4.57 -7.97 -19.01
N THR A 197 3.77 -9.02 -18.79
CA THR A 197 3.08 -9.24 -17.51
C THR A 197 4.08 -9.51 -16.39
N LEU A 198 5.15 -10.27 -16.65
CA LEU A 198 6.24 -10.50 -15.70
C LEU A 198 6.84 -9.16 -15.25
N LYS A 199 7.23 -8.32 -16.21
CA LYS A 199 7.82 -7.00 -15.92
C LYS A 199 6.90 -6.12 -15.08
N GLU A 200 5.59 -6.12 -15.35
CA GLU A 200 4.63 -5.34 -14.56
C GLU A 200 4.49 -5.87 -13.12
N MET A 201 4.51 -7.20 -12.93
CA MET A 201 4.53 -7.80 -11.59
C MET A 201 5.81 -7.42 -10.83
N GLU A 202 6.98 -7.47 -11.49
CA GLU A 202 8.25 -7.05 -10.89
C GLU A 202 8.24 -5.57 -10.50
N GLN A 203 7.74 -4.69 -11.37
CA GLN A 203 7.60 -3.26 -11.09
C GLN A 203 6.64 -2.98 -9.92
N PHE A 204 5.53 -3.73 -9.85
CA PHE A 204 4.60 -3.64 -8.73
C PHE A 204 5.25 -4.02 -7.40
N ILE A 205 6.11 -5.05 -7.39
CA ILE A 205 6.80 -5.49 -6.18
C ILE A 205 7.95 -4.54 -5.81
N GLY A 206 8.70 -4.07 -6.80
CA GLY A 206 9.96 -3.36 -6.65
C GLY A 206 9.86 -1.95 -6.07
N ASN A 207 10.94 -1.18 -6.23
CA ASN A 207 11.10 0.14 -5.61
C ASN A 207 10.05 1.16 -6.08
N ASP A 208 9.58 1.06 -7.32
CA ASP A 208 8.50 1.94 -7.80
C ASP A 208 7.13 1.53 -7.23
N GLY A 209 7.00 0.30 -6.74
CA GLY A 209 5.78 -0.25 -6.17
C GLY A 209 5.83 -0.41 -4.65
N VAL A 210 5.56 -1.62 -4.17
CA VAL A 210 5.36 -1.91 -2.74
C VAL A 210 6.63 -1.72 -1.93
N CYS A 211 7.81 -2.14 -2.42
CA CYS A 211 9.06 -1.97 -1.68
C CYS A 211 9.36 -0.49 -1.38
N GLY A 212 9.17 0.39 -2.37
CA GLY A 212 9.39 1.83 -2.15
C GLY A 212 8.39 2.45 -1.19
N VAL A 213 7.14 1.98 -1.17
CA VAL A 213 6.17 2.40 -0.14
C VAL A 213 6.70 2.08 1.25
N LEU A 214 7.18 0.85 1.48
CA LEU A 214 7.69 0.43 2.78
C LEU A 214 8.95 1.22 3.19
N GLN A 215 9.87 1.45 2.26
CA GLN A 215 11.07 2.26 2.48
C GLN A 215 10.71 3.69 2.88
N ASN A 216 9.82 4.35 2.13
CA ASN A 216 9.41 5.72 2.41
C ASN A 216 8.67 5.86 3.76
N VAL A 217 7.91 4.83 4.17
CA VAL A 217 7.28 4.80 5.50
C VAL A 217 8.35 4.74 6.59
N ALA A 218 9.36 3.87 6.43
CA ALA A 218 10.46 3.74 7.38
C ALA A 218 11.27 5.04 7.47
N GLU A 219 11.62 5.65 6.35
CA GLU A 219 12.36 6.92 6.28
C GLU A 219 11.59 8.07 6.95
N ALA A 220 10.29 8.20 6.65
CA ALA A 220 9.45 9.21 7.29
C ALA A 220 9.40 9.04 8.81
N HIS A 221 9.37 7.79 9.28
CA HIS A 221 9.37 7.50 10.70
C HIS A 221 10.72 7.76 11.36
N GLN A 222 11.82 7.39 10.70
CA GLN A 222 13.18 7.68 11.17
C GLN A 222 13.39 9.19 11.35
N GLU A 223 13.05 10.00 10.34
CA GLU A 223 13.20 11.46 10.40
C GLU A 223 12.40 12.07 11.57
N PHE A 224 11.18 11.56 11.81
CA PHE A 224 10.38 11.97 12.96
C PHE A 224 11.09 11.68 14.28
N LEU A 225 11.63 10.46 14.44
CA LEU A 225 12.31 10.05 15.66
C LEU A 225 13.58 10.87 15.91
N GLU A 226 14.39 11.12 14.89
CA GLU A 226 15.61 11.93 14.98
C GLU A 226 15.31 13.37 15.39
N LYS A 227 14.35 14.02 14.72
CA LYS A 227 13.92 15.39 15.04
C LYS A 227 13.35 15.48 16.46
N SER A 228 12.55 14.48 16.86
CA SER A 228 11.94 14.42 18.19
C SER A 228 12.98 14.22 19.29
N SER A 229 13.93 13.31 19.09
CA SER A 229 15.04 13.08 20.02
C SER A 229 15.83 14.37 20.25
N LYS A 230 16.18 15.08 19.17
CA LYS A 230 16.87 16.37 19.26
C LYS A 230 16.09 17.41 20.05
N ALA A 231 14.79 17.57 19.78
CA ALA A 231 13.94 18.53 20.49
C ALA A 231 13.83 18.22 22.00
N LEU A 232 13.71 16.94 22.35
CA LEU A 232 13.67 16.52 23.76
C LEU A 232 15.02 16.69 24.46
N GLY A 233 16.14 16.59 23.73
CA GLY A 233 17.47 16.85 24.25
C GLY A 233 17.70 18.29 24.72
N GLU A 234 16.98 19.27 24.15
CA GLU A 234 17.08 20.70 24.51
C GLU A 234 16.45 21.04 25.88
N VAL A 235 15.73 20.09 26.49
CA VAL A 235 15.12 20.30 27.82
C VAL A 235 16.16 20.30 28.93
N LYS A 236 17.31 19.65 28.70
CA LYS A 236 18.43 19.56 29.64
C LYS A 236 19.05 20.92 29.96
#